data_AF-A0A7C3KTT7-F1
#
_entry.id   AF-A0A7C3KTT7-F1
#
_cell.length_a   1.000
_cell.length_b   1.000
_cell.length_c   1.000
_cell.angle_alpha   90.00
_cell.angle_beta   90.00
_cell.angle_gamma   90.00
#
_symmetry.space_group_name_H-M   'P 1'
#
loop_
_entity.id
_entity.type
_entity.pdbx_description
1 polymer ?
#
loop_
_entity_poly.entity_id
_entity_poly.type
_entity_poly.pdbx_seq_one_letter_code
_entity_poly.pdbx_strand_id
1 'polypeptide(L)'
;MVRWYRSKTAADPGWRAVLRRDRPEWEQALARAKNGPRVVLATSIGGYWAGTTLESLLAVALTLRGADVQVLLCDGVLDACQACEARAYARLESFARHGPQGGICGGCFEPGRRLFESLGLTAHRYSAHLTPADLEQARQVAAVLSAESIPGYELDGARVGEHALAGALRFFARGDLDGEPQGEAVLRRYLKAAVTTYFSARRLFEDLEPECAAFHHGIYVPQGLVGDAARRCGVRVVNWNPAYRKRCFIFSHGGTYHHTLLDEPMSAWESVPWTPELEALTVGYLKSRWQGTDDWIWFHKDPVEDIEGIARSIGLDLSRPYVGLLTNVIWDAQLHYPRSAFPSMVHWLVETVRRFARRPDLQLVIRIHPAEVRGTLPSRQQAGDELARAFPELPPNVLVIPPESRVSTYALMEHANAALIFGTKTGVELAAMGIPVIVAGEAWVRGKGFTHDARSSEDYARWL
;
A
#
# COMPACT_ATOMS: atom_id res chain seq x y z
N MET A 1 -10.14 -16.35 8.88
CA MET A 1 -9.21 -17.17 8.06
C MET A 1 -9.63 -17.20 6.57
N VAL A 2 -9.92 -16.03 5.97
CA VAL A 2 -10.71 -15.94 4.73
C VAL A 2 -9.90 -15.24 3.63
N ARG A 3 -9.76 -15.92 2.48
CA ARG A 3 -9.18 -15.54 1.17
C ARG A 3 -7.70 -15.80 0.84
N TRP A 4 -6.72 -15.67 1.72
CA TRP A 4 -5.31 -15.96 1.36
C TRP A 4 -5.03 -17.45 1.10
N TYR A 5 -5.79 -18.35 1.77
CA TYR A 5 -5.58 -19.79 1.72
C TYR A 5 -6.45 -20.54 0.69
N ARG A 6 -7.45 -19.90 0.08
CA ARG A 6 -8.52 -20.59 -0.68
C ARG A 6 -8.19 -20.93 -2.13
N SER A 7 -6.95 -20.77 -2.59
CA SER A 7 -6.59 -21.12 -3.98
C SER A 7 -5.32 -21.96 -4.07
N LYS A 8 -5.23 -23.09 -3.33
CA LYS A 8 -4.19 -24.09 -3.65
C LYS A 8 -4.31 -24.60 -5.09
N THR A 9 -5.48 -24.48 -5.73
CA THR A 9 -5.75 -24.94 -7.11
C THR A 9 -5.99 -23.82 -8.12
N ALA A 10 -6.41 -22.62 -7.70
CA ALA A 10 -6.72 -21.51 -8.63
C ALA A 10 -5.59 -20.49 -8.79
N ALA A 11 -4.47 -20.64 -8.08
CA ALA A 11 -3.36 -19.69 -8.09
C ALA A 11 -2.01 -20.24 -8.56
N ASP A 12 -1.90 -21.55 -8.78
CA ASP A 12 -0.71 -22.08 -9.44
C ASP A 12 -0.73 -21.59 -10.90
N PRO A 13 0.28 -20.83 -11.37
CA PRO A 13 0.36 -20.40 -12.77
C PRO A 13 0.51 -21.58 -13.75
N GLY A 14 0.74 -22.81 -13.25
CA GLY A 14 0.76 -24.00 -14.07
C GLY A 14 2.00 -24.11 -14.95
N TRP A 15 3.15 -23.56 -14.49
CA TRP A 15 4.39 -23.49 -15.27
C TRP A 15 4.83 -24.83 -15.85
N ARG A 16 4.62 -25.94 -15.12
CA ARG A 16 4.91 -27.27 -15.63
C ARG A 16 4.13 -27.60 -16.91
N ALA A 17 2.86 -27.18 -16.99
CA ALA A 17 2.05 -27.36 -18.19
C ALA A 17 2.44 -26.38 -19.30
N VAL A 18 2.68 -25.11 -18.94
CA VAL A 18 3.08 -24.04 -19.87
C VAL A 18 4.42 -24.36 -20.56
N LEU A 19 5.44 -24.76 -19.80
CA LEU A 19 6.79 -25.05 -20.30
C LEU A 19 6.95 -26.47 -20.84
N ARG A 20 5.91 -27.30 -20.82
CA ARG A 20 6.02 -28.74 -21.16
C ARG A 20 6.56 -28.95 -22.58
N ARG A 21 6.07 -28.19 -23.55
CA ARG A 21 6.46 -28.32 -24.96
C ARG A 21 7.85 -27.73 -25.20
N ASP A 22 8.14 -26.60 -24.55
CA ASP A 22 9.33 -25.78 -24.81
C ASP A 22 10.38 -25.99 -23.68
N ARG A 23 10.42 -27.21 -23.12
CA ARG A 23 11.28 -27.57 -21.98
C ARG A 23 12.77 -27.54 -22.34
N PRO A 24 13.21 -28.07 -23.50
CA PRO A 24 14.61 -27.97 -23.92
C PRO A 24 15.08 -26.51 -24.06
N GLU A 25 14.25 -25.64 -24.63
CA GLU A 25 14.52 -24.22 -24.80
C GLU A 25 14.63 -23.52 -23.44
N TRP A 26 13.76 -23.87 -22.49
CA TRP A 26 13.84 -23.38 -21.12
C TRP A 26 15.12 -23.80 -20.41
N GLU A 27 15.54 -25.06 -20.53
CA GLU A 27 16.78 -25.57 -19.93
C GLU A 27 18.02 -24.91 -20.54
N GLN A 28 18.02 -24.66 -21.85
CA GLN A 28 19.06 -23.86 -22.49
C GLN A 28 19.06 -22.40 -22.00
N ALA A 29 17.88 -21.79 -21.81
CA ALA A 29 17.78 -20.44 -21.26
C ALA A 29 18.36 -20.36 -19.84
N LEU A 30 18.03 -21.33 -18.97
CA LEU A 30 18.64 -21.46 -17.64
C LEU A 30 20.16 -21.58 -17.71
N ALA A 31 20.68 -22.44 -18.59
CA ALA A 31 22.12 -22.63 -18.74
C ALA A 31 22.83 -21.36 -19.19
N ARG A 32 22.26 -20.61 -20.15
CA ARG A 32 22.80 -19.32 -20.61
C ARG A 32 22.73 -18.25 -19.52
N ALA A 33 21.62 -18.21 -18.79
CA ALA A 33 21.36 -17.21 -17.75
C ALA A 33 22.36 -17.24 -16.60
N LYS A 34 22.96 -18.40 -16.27
CA LYS A 34 23.94 -18.55 -15.16
C LYS A 34 25.13 -17.59 -15.23
N ASN A 35 25.50 -17.12 -16.42
CA ASN A 35 26.62 -16.19 -16.62
C ASN A 35 26.16 -14.74 -16.81
N GLY A 36 24.86 -14.47 -16.69
CA GLY A 36 24.28 -13.14 -16.90
C GLY A 36 24.10 -12.36 -15.60
N PRO A 37 23.43 -11.19 -15.70
CA PRO A 37 23.21 -10.31 -14.55
C PRO A 37 22.37 -11.02 -13.50
N ARG A 38 22.82 -10.99 -12.24
CA ARG A 38 22.09 -11.60 -11.12
C ARG A 38 20.93 -10.71 -10.71
N VAL A 39 19.73 -11.30 -10.63
CA VAL A 39 18.52 -10.62 -10.19
C VAL A 39 17.88 -11.41 -9.06
N VAL A 40 17.61 -10.75 -7.94
CA VAL A 40 16.88 -11.34 -6.81
C VAL A 40 15.42 -10.93 -6.87
N LEU A 41 14.52 -11.92 -6.96
CA LEU A 41 13.11 -11.72 -6.68
C LEU A 41 12.87 -11.95 -5.19
N ALA A 42 12.70 -10.87 -4.44
CA ALA A 42 12.54 -10.95 -2.99
C ALA A 42 11.07 -11.16 -2.59
N THR A 43 10.46 -12.22 -3.12
CA THR A 43 9.06 -12.59 -2.90
C THR A 43 8.71 -12.60 -1.42
N SER A 44 9.61 -13.15 -0.61
CA SER A 44 9.55 -13.27 0.85
C SER A 44 8.36 -14.11 1.36
N ILE A 45 7.14 -13.76 1.00
CA ILE A 45 5.90 -14.42 1.40
C ILE A 45 5.47 -15.38 0.29
N GLY A 46 6.02 -16.60 0.25
CA GLY A 46 5.74 -17.57 -0.81
C GLY A 46 4.25 -17.91 -1.01
N GLY A 47 3.46 -17.84 0.07
CA GLY A 47 2.01 -18.07 0.05
C GLY A 47 1.19 -16.86 -0.44
N TYR A 48 1.83 -15.74 -0.76
CA TYR A 48 1.17 -14.62 -1.42
C TYR A 48 1.01 -14.90 -2.92
N TRP A 49 0.06 -15.76 -3.23
CA TRP A 49 -0.17 -16.26 -4.58
C TRP A 49 -0.27 -15.19 -5.67
N ALA A 50 -0.95 -14.06 -5.45
CA ALA A 50 -1.03 -13.02 -6.47
C ALA A 50 0.34 -12.43 -6.80
N GLY A 51 1.21 -12.23 -5.80
CA GLY A 51 2.57 -11.76 -6.02
C GLY A 51 3.51 -12.85 -6.54
N THR A 52 3.45 -14.04 -5.95
CA THR A 52 4.20 -15.20 -6.41
C THR A 52 3.93 -15.51 -7.90
N THR A 53 2.68 -15.39 -8.36
CA THR A 53 2.32 -15.56 -9.78
C THR A 53 3.01 -14.53 -10.68
N LEU A 54 2.92 -13.24 -10.35
CA LEU A 54 3.58 -12.20 -11.14
C LEU A 54 5.11 -12.35 -11.11
N GLU A 55 5.69 -12.59 -9.94
CA GLU A 55 7.13 -12.70 -9.80
C GLU A 55 7.67 -13.96 -10.49
N SER A 56 6.91 -15.07 -10.52
CA SER A 56 7.28 -16.24 -11.34
C SER A 56 7.26 -15.94 -12.85
N LEU A 57 6.30 -15.12 -13.32
CA LEU A 57 6.27 -14.63 -14.70
C LEU A 57 7.48 -13.72 -14.99
N LEU A 58 7.80 -12.82 -14.07
CA LEU A 58 8.98 -11.97 -14.17
C LEU A 58 10.27 -12.82 -14.21
N ALA A 59 10.35 -13.87 -13.38
CA ALA A 59 11.48 -14.78 -13.36
C ALA A 59 11.72 -15.43 -14.71
N VAL A 60 10.68 -16.06 -15.26
CA VAL A 60 10.75 -16.68 -16.60
C VAL A 60 11.14 -15.65 -17.66
N ALA A 61 10.50 -14.48 -17.65
CA ALA A 61 10.77 -13.41 -18.62
C ALA A 61 12.21 -12.90 -18.56
N LEU A 62 12.79 -12.73 -17.36
CA LEU A 62 14.16 -12.27 -17.17
C LEU A 62 15.19 -13.36 -17.51
N THR A 63 14.94 -14.62 -17.11
CA THR A 63 15.81 -15.75 -17.48
C THR A 63 15.86 -15.96 -18.99
N LEU A 64 14.72 -15.86 -19.69
CA LEU A 64 14.69 -15.91 -21.16
C LEU A 64 15.51 -14.78 -21.81
N ARG A 65 15.68 -13.65 -21.12
CA ARG A 65 16.54 -12.53 -21.53
C ARG A 65 17.97 -12.62 -21.01
N GLY A 66 18.34 -13.74 -20.38
CA GLY A 66 19.70 -14.07 -19.96
C GLY A 66 20.07 -13.65 -18.54
N ALA A 67 19.13 -13.23 -17.68
CA ALA A 67 19.43 -12.92 -16.29
C ALA A 67 19.45 -14.17 -15.39
N ASP A 68 20.43 -14.27 -14.49
CA ASP A 68 20.46 -15.29 -13.43
C ASP A 68 19.46 -14.90 -12.33
N VAL A 69 18.23 -15.40 -12.45
CA VAL A 69 17.17 -15.09 -11.50
C VAL A 69 17.22 -16.03 -10.32
N GLN A 70 17.31 -15.45 -9.13
CA GLN A 70 17.25 -16.15 -7.85
C GLN A 70 16.13 -15.57 -7.00
N VAL A 71 15.62 -16.33 -6.04
CA VAL A 71 14.43 -15.97 -5.26
C VAL A 71 14.75 -15.98 -3.78
N LEU A 72 14.24 -15.01 -3.02
CA LEU A 72 14.37 -14.96 -1.57
C LEU A 72 13.02 -15.18 -0.90
N LEU A 73 12.94 -16.19 -0.03
CA LEU A 73 11.72 -16.59 0.68
C LEU A 73 11.94 -16.64 2.20
N CYS A 74 10.90 -16.27 2.94
CA CYS A 74 10.81 -16.52 4.37
C CYS A 74 10.35 -17.96 4.60
N ASP A 75 11.15 -18.70 5.37
CA ASP A 75 10.94 -20.10 5.74
C ASP A 75 10.34 -20.25 7.16
N GLY A 76 9.66 -19.21 7.65
CA GLY A 76 8.97 -19.20 8.95
C GLY A 76 9.78 -18.60 10.10
N VAL A 77 10.97 -18.06 9.83
CA VAL A 77 11.84 -17.44 10.84
C VAL A 77 11.31 -16.11 11.39
N LEU A 78 10.41 -15.42 10.68
CA LEU A 78 9.92 -14.10 11.08
C LEU A 78 8.79 -14.17 12.11
N ASP A 79 8.88 -13.38 13.18
CA ASP A 79 7.87 -13.27 14.24
C ASP A 79 6.56 -12.57 13.83
N ALA A 80 6.57 -11.87 12.70
CA ALA A 80 5.43 -11.24 12.06
C ALA A 80 5.76 -10.93 10.59
N CYS A 81 4.74 -10.78 9.74
CA CYS A 81 4.90 -10.32 8.36
C CYS A 81 3.58 -9.72 7.84
N GLN A 82 3.61 -9.11 6.66
CA GLN A 82 2.43 -8.54 6.02
C GLN A 82 1.27 -9.53 5.82
N ALA A 83 1.52 -10.84 5.71
CA ALA A 83 0.44 -11.82 5.60
C ALA A 83 -0.36 -12.00 6.90
N CYS A 84 0.14 -11.46 8.03
CA CYS A 84 -0.57 -11.49 9.30
C CYS A 84 -1.64 -10.39 9.33
N GLU A 85 -2.84 -10.75 9.78
CA GLU A 85 -3.97 -9.85 9.96
C GLU A 85 -4.68 -10.24 11.27
N ALA A 86 -5.09 -9.28 12.09
CA ALA A 86 -5.72 -9.53 13.39
C ALA A 86 -6.91 -10.51 13.28
N ARG A 87 -7.77 -10.32 12.27
CA ARG A 87 -8.93 -11.17 11.96
C ARG A 87 -8.61 -12.62 11.58
N ALA A 88 -7.34 -12.94 11.34
CA ALA A 88 -6.90 -14.31 11.08
C ALA A 88 -6.80 -15.14 12.37
N TYR A 89 -6.79 -14.49 13.53
CA TYR A 89 -6.59 -15.12 14.84
C TYR A 89 -7.87 -15.02 15.67
N ALA A 90 -8.26 -16.14 16.29
CA ALA A 90 -9.43 -16.15 17.19
C ALA A 90 -9.17 -15.39 18.50
N ARG A 91 -7.91 -15.36 18.95
CA ARG A 91 -7.44 -14.67 20.15
C ARG A 91 -6.12 -13.99 19.83
N LEU A 92 -6.04 -12.67 19.99
CA LEU A 92 -4.85 -11.89 19.63
C LEU A 92 -3.66 -12.21 20.55
N GLU A 93 -3.93 -12.63 21.79
CA GLU A 93 -2.94 -13.12 22.75
C GLU A 93 -2.16 -14.32 22.20
N SER A 94 -2.83 -15.15 21.39
CA SER A 94 -2.18 -16.29 20.74
C SER A 94 -1.11 -15.82 19.76
N PHE A 95 -1.43 -14.81 18.94
CA PHE A 95 -0.46 -14.23 18.02
C PHE A 95 0.63 -13.49 18.80
N ALA A 96 0.27 -12.68 19.81
CA ALA A 96 1.22 -11.97 20.65
C ALA A 96 2.22 -12.91 21.36
N ARG A 97 1.80 -14.12 21.74
CA ARG A 97 2.67 -15.11 22.40
C ARG A 97 3.44 -16.02 21.44
N HIS A 98 2.83 -16.43 20.33
CA HIS A 98 3.37 -17.51 19.50
C HIS A 98 3.71 -17.10 18.06
N GLY A 99 3.31 -15.91 17.62
CA GLY A 99 3.53 -15.44 16.25
C GLY A 99 2.74 -16.23 15.20
N PRO A 100 3.10 -16.09 13.91
CA PRO A 100 2.41 -16.73 12.80
C PRO A 100 2.78 -18.20 12.55
N GLN A 101 3.82 -18.73 13.23
CA GLN A 101 4.42 -20.04 12.96
C GLN A 101 3.41 -21.19 13.08
N GLY A 102 2.57 -21.17 14.12
CA GLY A 102 1.52 -22.17 14.36
C GLY A 102 0.29 -22.05 13.45
N GLY A 103 0.29 -21.10 12.50
CA GLY A 103 -0.84 -20.81 11.63
C GLY A 103 -0.43 -20.66 10.16
N ILE A 104 -0.27 -19.42 9.71
CA ILE A 104 -0.15 -19.11 8.27
C ILE A 104 1.15 -19.62 7.64
N CYS A 105 2.24 -19.72 8.41
CA CYS A 105 3.57 -20.05 7.88
C CYS A 105 3.62 -21.44 7.22
N GLY A 106 2.93 -22.44 7.80
CA GLY A 106 2.96 -23.83 7.33
C GLY A 106 2.47 -24.03 5.88
N GLY A 107 1.62 -23.14 5.38
CA GLY A 107 1.14 -23.15 3.99
C GLY A 107 1.73 -22.03 3.13
N CYS A 108 2.74 -21.30 3.62
CA CYS A 108 3.34 -20.17 2.93
C CYS A 108 4.65 -20.55 2.22
N PHE A 109 5.62 -21.08 2.95
CA PHE A 109 6.97 -21.31 2.43
C PHE A 109 7.00 -22.40 1.34
N GLU A 110 6.54 -23.60 1.69
CA GLU A 110 6.66 -24.78 0.83
C GLU A 110 6.02 -24.64 -0.55
N PRO A 111 4.80 -24.06 -0.71
CA PRO A 111 4.24 -23.86 -2.03
C PRO A 111 5.03 -22.87 -2.88
N GLY A 112 5.51 -21.76 -2.30
CA GLY A 112 6.35 -20.79 -3.02
C GLY A 112 7.67 -21.40 -3.45
N ARG A 113 8.36 -22.10 -2.53
CA ARG A 113 9.63 -22.79 -2.81
C ARG A 113 9.46 -23.79 -3.96
N ARG A 114 8.45 -24.67 -3.89
CA ARG A 114 8.18 -25.65 -4.95
C ARG A 114 7.91 -24.99 -6.30
N LEU A 115 7.18 -23.87 -6.33
CA LEU A 115 6.92 -23.16 -7.56
C LEU A 115 8.22 -22.72 -8.24
N PHE A 116 9.05 -21.96 -7.53
CA PHE A 116 10.28 -21.41 -8.10
C PHE A 116 11.33 -22.48 -8.40
N GLU A 117 11.48 -23.49 -7.54
CA GLU A 117 12.39 -24.61 -7.82
C GLU A 117 11.91 -25.45 -9.02
N SER A 118 10.60 -25.55 -9.27
CA SER A 118 10.07 -26.26 -10.46
C SER A 118 10.46 -25.57 -11.77
N LEU A 119 10.75 -24.27 -11.70
CA LEU A 119 11.32 -23.48 -12.79
C LEU A 119 12.84 -23.69 -12.90
N GLY A 120 13.50 -24.39 -11.98
CA GLY A 120 14.94 -24.57 -11.97
C GLY A 120 15.72 -23.40 -11.38
N LEU A 121 15.05 -22.51 -10.64
CA LEU A 121 15.64 -21.32 -10.02
C LEU A 121 16.13 -21.61 -8.60
N THR A 122 17.18 -20.90 -8.18
CA THR A 122 17.68 -20.97 -6.79
C THR A 122 16.74 -20.25 -5.84
N ALA A 123 16.30 -20.93 -4.78
CA ALA A 123 15.45 -20.37 -3.73
C ALA A 123 16.22 -20.25 -2.40
N HIS A 124 16.57 -19.02 -2.02
CA HIS A 124 17.18 -18.66 -0.76
C HIS A 124 16.15 -18.60 0.36
N ARG A 125 16.61 -18.88 1.59
CA ARG A 125 15.81 -18.87 2.81
C ARG A 125 16.33 -17.80 3.76
N TYR A 126 15.44 -17.06 4.40
CA TYR A 126 15.89 -16.07 5.38
C TYR A 126 16.75 -16.67 6.49
N SER A 127 16.36 -17.82 7.05
CA SER A 127 17.14 -18.50 8.09
C SER A 127 18.58 -18.84 7.69
N ALA A 128 18.83 -19.10 6.39
CA ALA A 128 20.15 -19.47 5.90
C ALA A 128 21.15 -18.32 5.90
N HIS A 129 20.67 -17.08 5.96
CA HIS A 129 21.49 -15.87 6.02
C HIS A 129 21.43 -15.21 7.38
N LEU A 130 21.17 -15.97 8.46
CA LEU A 130 21.10 -15.47 9.83
C LEU A 130 22.07 -16.22 10.73
N THR A 131 22.69 -15.49 11.65
CA THR A 131 23.53 -16.03 12.73
C THR A 131 22.78 -15.99 14.06
N PRO A 132 23.21 -16.76 15.07
CA PRO A 132 22.67 -16.64 16.42
C PRO A 132 22.78 -15.23 16.99
N ALA A 133 23.84 -14.49 16.66
CA ALA A 133 24.04 -13.11 17.10
C ALA A 133 22.98 -12.15 16.52
N ASP A 134 22.63 -12.30 15.22
CA ASP A 134 21.59 -11.48 14.60
C ASP A 134 20.22 -11.69 15.26
N LEU A 135 19.88 -12.96 15.54
CA LEU A 135 18.62 -13.32 16.19
C LEU A 135 18.55 -12.81 17.63
N GLU A 136 19.67 -12.87 18.34
CA GLU A 136 19.78 -12.34 19.70
C GLU A 136 19.69 -10.82 19.71
N GLN A 137 20.34 -10.12 18.78
CA GLN A 137 20.20 -8.68 18.64
C GLN A 137 18.76 -8.27 18.30
N ALA A 138 18.11 -8.96 17.36
CA ALA A 138 16.69 -8.74 17.04
C ALA A 138 15.79 -8.92 18.28
N ARG A 139 16.07 -9.94 19.10
CA ARG A 139 15.37 -10.19 20.36
C ARG A 139 15.61 -9.07 21.37
N GLN A 140 16.86 -8.64 21.55
CA GLN A 140 17.24 -7.58 22.49
C GLN A 140 16.62 -6.24 22.12
N VAL A 141 16.75 -5.82 20.86
CA VAL A 141 16.14 -4.56 20.37
C VAL A 141 14.64 -4.57 20.61
N ALA A 142 13.95 -5.66 20.24
CA ALA A 142 12.51 -5.77 20.44
C ALA A 142 12.07 -5.85 21.91
N ALA A 143 12.94 -6.24 22.83
CA ALA A 143 12.65 -6.36 24.26
C ALA A 143 12.95 -5.07 25.04
N VAL A 144 14.03 -4.38 24.70
CA VAL A 144 14.56 -3.25 25.51
C VAL A 144 14.05 -1.90 25.03
N LEU A 145 13.85 -1.73 23.72
CA LEU A 145 13.42 -0.43 23.19
C LEU A 145 12.03 -0.06 23.74
N SER A 146 11.86 1.17 24.19
CA SER A 146 10.54 1.67 24.62
C SER A 146 9.58 1.71 23.43
N ALA A 147 8.30 1.43 23.66
CA ALA A 147 7.30 1.39 22.59
C ALA A 147 7.22 2.72 21.81
N GLU A 148 7.33 3.85 22.52
CA GLU A 148 7.33 5.20 21.95
C GLU A 148 8.53 5.48 21.03
N SER A 149 9.68 4.85 21.28
CA SER A 149 10.87 5.01 20.44
C SER A 149 10.93 4.04 19.27
N ILE A 150 10.06 3.02 19.22
CA ILE A 150 10.02 2.06 18.11
C ILE A 150 9.84 2.76 16.76
N PRO A 151 8.88 3.67 16.55
CA PRO A 151 8.62 4.24 15.21
C PRO A 151 9.82 4.95 14.59
N GLY A 152 10.66 5.59 15.41
CA GLY A 152 11.85 6.33 14.96
C GLY A 152 13.14 5.51 15.00
N TYR A 153 13.09 4.21 15.29
CA TYR A 153 14.29 3.40 15.41
C TYR A 153 14.93 3.10 14.04
N GLU A 154 16.20 3.44 13.91
CA GLU A 154 17.02 3.12 12.73
C GLU A 154 18.13 2.13 13.09
N LEU A 155 18.49 1.28 12.14
CA LEU A 155 19.60 0.34 12.23
C LEU A 155 20.43 0.45 10.95
N ASP A 156 21.68 0.90 11.06
CA ASP A 156 22.60 1.08 9.92
C ASP A 156 22.00 1.93 8.77
N GLY A 157 21.18 2.93 9.13
CA GLY A 157 20.46 3.81 8.20
C GLY A 157 19.18 3.21 7.61
N ALA A 158 18.80 1.99 7.98
CA ALA A 158 17.50 1.40 7.63
C ALA A 158 16.41 1.84 8.62
N ARG A 159 15.22 2.17 8.11
CA ARG A 159 14.08 2.69 8.89
C ARG A 159 13.28 1.54 9.50
N VAL A 160 13.95 0.76 10.34
CA VAL A 160 13.40 -0.46 10.96
C VAL A 160 12.11 -0.19 11.71
N GLY A 161 12.09 0.90 12.47
CA GLY A 161 10.96 1.36 13.26
C GLY A 161 9.71 1.68 12.45
N GLU A 162 9.89 2.46 11.39
CA GLU A 162 8.83 2.89 10.47
C GLU A 162 8.14 1.67 9.85
N HIS A 163 8.92 0.73 9.31
CA HIS A 163 8.39 -0.48 8.71
C HIS A 163 7.72 -1.41 9.72
N ALA A 164 8.24 -1.48 10.96
CA ALA A 164 7.63 -2.25 12.04
C ALA A 164 6.25 -1.67 12.43
N LEU A 165 6.16 -0.35 12.61
CA LEU A 165 4.90 0.33 12.90
C LEU A 165 3.90 0.16 11.76
N ALA A 166 4.30 0.41 10.51
CA ALA A 166 3.43 0.25 9.34
C ALA A 166 2.87 -1.19 9.25
N GLY A 167 3.70 -2.20 9.55
CA GLY A 167 3.27 -3.59 9.65
C GLY A 167 2.24 -3.84 10.75
N ALA A 168 2.45 -3.29 11.95
CA ALA A 168 1.53 -3.41 13.08
C ALA A 168 0.19 -2.69 12.82
N LEU A 169 0.20 -1.47 12.31
CA LEU A 169 -0.99 -0.71 11.93
C LEU A 169 -1.82 -1.48 10.90
N ARG A 170 -1.16 -2.04 9.86
CA ARG A 170 -1.83 -2.90 8.88
C ARG A 170 -2.37 -4.19 9.51
N PHE A 171 -1.67 -4.81 10.44
CA PHE A 171 -2.17 -6.00 11.16
C PHE A 171 -3.51 -5.72 11.85
N PHE A 172 -3.63 -4.56 12.51
CA PHE A 172 -4.84 -4.13 13.18
C PHE A 172 -5.86 -3.48 12.25
N ALA A 173 -5.49 -3.08 11.04
CA ALA A 173 -6.30 -2.25 10.15
C ALA A 173 -6.74 -0.94 10.83
N ARG A 174 -5.78 -0.26 11.48
CA ARG A 174 -5.96 1.02 12.21
C ARG A 174 -4.85 2.02 11.88
N GLY A 175 -5.11 3.30 12.09
CA GLY A 175 -4.12 4.38 11.91
C GLY A 175 -3.25 4.65 13.14
N ASP A 176 -3.67 4.14 14.29
CA ASP A 176 -2.91 4.14 15.54
C ASP A 176 -3.07 2.78 16.23
N LEU A 177 -2.29 2.57 17.30
CA LEU A 177 -2.39 1.40 18.17
C LEU A 177 -3.17 1.72 19.46
N ASP A 178 -3.78 2.89 19.56
CA ASP A 178 -4.42 3.36 20.78
C ASP A 178 -5.67 2.53 21.10
N GLY A 179 -5.74 2.06 22.35
CA GLY A 179 -6.83 1.19 22.79
C GLY A 179 -6.79 -0.23 22.22
N GLU A 180 -5.70 -0.66 21.55
CA GLU A 180 -5.49 -2.06 21.21
C GLU A 180 -4.78 -2.78 22.37
N PRO A 181 -5.43 -3.72 23.09
CA PRO A 181 -4.84 -4.37 24.26
C PRO A 181 -3.54 -5.14 23.98
N GLN A 182 -3.36 -5.57 22.73
CA GLN A 182 -2.17 -6.28 22.26
C GLN A 182 -1.30 -5.41 21.32
N GLY A 183 -1.55 -4.10 21.25
CA GLY A 183 -0.90 -3.17 20.32
C GLY A 183 0.62 -3.21 20.42
N GLU A 184 1.16 -2.97 21.61
CA GLU A 184 2.62 -3.00 21.86
C GLU A 184 3.21 -4.39 21.62
N ALA A 185 2.55 -5.46 22.10
CA ALA A 185 3.05 -6.82 21.95
C ALA A 185 3.18 -7.22 20.46
N VAL A 186 2.20 -6.81 19.64
CA VAL A 186 2.26 -6.99 18.18
C VAL A 186 3.32 -6.10 17.54
N LEU A 187 3.44 -4.84 17.93
CA LEU A 187 4.48 -3.93 17.44
C LEU A 187 5.88 -4.50 17.68
N ARG A 188 6.14 -5.06 18.87
CA ARG A 188 7.42 -5.70 19.20
C ARG A 188 7.72 -6.93 18.34
N ARG A 189 6.70 -7.68 17.93
CA ARG A 189 6.89 -8.78 16.95
C ARG A 189 7.28 -8.27 15.58
N TYR A 190 6.64 -7.20 15.12
CA TYR A 190 7.00 -6.55 13.86
C TYR A 190 8.41 -5.94 13.93
N LEU A 191 8.81 -5.35 15.07
CA LEU A 191 10.17 -4.85 15.27
C LEU A 191 11.20 -5.98 15.20
N LYS A 192 10.99 -7.08 15.92
CA LYS A 192 11.87 -8.24 15.84
C LYS A 192 11.96 -8.79 14.42
N ALA A 193 10.82 -8.94 13.73
CA ALA A 193 10.79 -9.40 12.36
C ALA A 193 11.47 -8.43 11.37
N ALA A 194 11.36 -7.12 11.59
CA ALA A 194 12.03 -6.10 10.79
C ALA A 194 13.55 -6.22 10.91
N VAL A 195 14.08 -6.27 12.14
CA VAL A 195 15.53 -6.45 12.38
C VAL A 195 16.02 -7.78 11.76
N THR A 196 15.31 -8.88 11.99
CA THR A 196 15.64 -10.19 11.39
C THR A 196 15.65 -10.14 9.86
N THR A 197 14.68 -9.46 9.26
CA THR A 197 14.62 -9.29 7.79
C THR A 197 15.81 -8.51 7.28
N TYR A 198 16.15 -7.39 7.94
CA TYR A 198 17.26 -6.54 7.54
C TYR A 198 18.58 -7.31 7.51
N PHE A 199 18.91 -8.03 8.60
CA PHE A 199 20.14 -8.82 8.65
C PHE A 199 20.20 -9.91 7.59
N SER A 200 19.10 -10.63 7.39
CA SER A 200 19.04 -11.70 6.40
C SER A 200 19.21 -11.18 4.97
N ALA A 201 18.45 -10.13 4.61
CA ALA A 201 18.51 -9.53 3.28
C ALA A 201 19.87 -8.86 3.02
N ARG A 202 20.41 -8.13 3.99
CA ARG A 202 21.73 -7.50 3.89
C ARG A 202 22.81 -8.53 3.61
N ARG A 203 22.88 -9.60 4.41
CA ARG A 203 23.89 -10.65 4.24
C ARG A 203 23.76 -11.36 2.88
N LEU A 204 22.53 -11.68 2.45
CA LEU A 204 22.33 -12.23 1.10
C LEU A 204 22.86 -11.27 0.02
N PHE A 205 22.59 -9.97 0.11
CA PHE A 205 23.03 -9.00 -0.89
C PHE A 205 24.54 -8.75 -0.86
N GLU A 206 25.17 -8.82 0.31
CA GLU A 206 26.63 -8.78 0.44
C GLU A 206 27.30 -10.03 -0.16
N ASP A 207 26.72 -11.21 0.07
CA ASP A 207 27.27 -12.48 -0.45
C ASP A 207 27.03 -12.64 -1.97
N LEU A 208 25.85 -12.24 -2.45
CA LEU A 208 25.40 -12.47 -3.82
C LEU A 208 25.69 -11.30 -4.76
N GLU A 209 25.86 -10.09 -4.25
CA GLU A 209 26.08 -8.85 -5.03
C GLU A 209 25.17 -8.76 -6.29
N PRO A 210 23.84 -8.85 -6.16
CA PRO A 210 22.96 -8.83 -7.33
C PRO A 210 22.89 -7.44 -7.95
N GLU A 211 22.69 -7.37 -9.26
CA GLU A 211 22.51 -6.09 -9.96
C GLU A 211 21.15 -5.46 -9.65
N CYS A 212 20.15 -6.27 -9.32
CA CYS A 212 18.79 -5.82 -9.08
C CYS A 212 18.05 -6.72 -8.08
N ALA A 213 17.25 -6.10 -7.22
CA ALA A 213 16.24 -6.77 -6.41
C ALA A 213 14.84 -6.26 -6.80
N ALA A 214 13.94 -7.17 -7.18
CA ALA A 214 12.56 -6.84 -7.53
C ALA A 214 11.56 -7.52 -6.58
N PHE A 215 10.60 -6.77 -6.05
CA PHE A 215 9.66 -7.28 -5.05
C PHE A 215 8.41 -6.40 -4.86
N HIS A 216 7.35 -7.02 -4.36
CA HIS A 216 6.07 -6.36 -4.11
C HIS A 216 6.18 -5.16 -3.15
N HIS A 217 5.63 -4.01 -3.56
CA HIS A 217 5.43 -2.72 -2.89
C HIS A 217 6.59 -2.02 -2.15
N GLY A 218 7.48 -2.75 -1.45
CA GLY A 218 8.56 -2.19 -0.62
C GLY A 218 8.16 -1.41 0.64
N ILE A 219 7.04 -1.75 1.32
CA ILE A 219 6.50 -0.96 2.44
C ILE A 219 6.49 -1.74 3.74
N TYR A 220 5.73 -2.84 3.80
CA TYR A 220 5.54 -3.60 5.03
C TYR A 220 6.70 -4.57 5.28
N VAL A 221 6.80 -5.08 6.51
CA VAL A 221 7.70 -6.21 6.81
C VAL A 221 7.22 -7.45 6.04
N PRO A 222 8.08 -8.12 5.25
CA PRO A 222 9.53 -7.88 5.14
C PRO A 222 9.99 -6.91 4.03
N GLN A 223 9.18 -6.66 3.01
CA GLN A 223 9.63 -5.99 1.77
C GLN A 223 10.24 -4.60 1.98
N GLY A 224 9.76 -3.80 2.94
CA GLY A 224 10.39 -2.51 3.27
C GLY A 224 11.87 -2.64 3.63
N LEU A 225 12.18 -3.60 4.51
CA LEU A 225 13.53 -3.87 5.00
C LEU A 225 14.41 -4.51 3.93
N VAL A 226 13.83 -5.31 3.03
CA VAL A 226 14.55 -5.78 1.83
C VAL A 226 15.00 -4.59 0.99
N GLY A 227 14.13 -3.58 0.80
CA GLY A 227 14.49 -2.37 0.07
C GLY A 227 15.59 -1.55 0.73
N ASP A 228 15.52 -1.38 2.04
CA ASP A 228 16.55 -0.66 2.79
C ASP A 228 17.90 -1.41 2.77
N ALA A 229 17.89 -2.74 2.94
CA ALA A 229 19.09 -3.57 2.81
C ALA A 229 19.68 -3.52 1.38
N ALA A 230 18.84 -3.59 0.35
CA ALA A 230 19.27 -3.51 -1.04
C ALA A 230 19.95 -2.16 -1.35
N ARG A 231 19.32 -1.04 -0.98
CA ARG A 231 19.90 0.31 -1.16
C ARG A 231 21.21 0.46 -0.41
N ARG A 232 21.31 -0.08 0.81
CA ARG A 232 22.54 -0.06 1.60
C ARG A 232 23.69 -0.77 0.90
N CYS A 233 23.40 -1.88 0.22
CA CYS A 233 24.37 -2.68 -0.52
C CYS A 233 24.58 -2.19 -1.97
N GLY A 234 24.01 -1.04 -2.36
CA GLY A 234 24.13 -0.54 -3.73
C GLY A 234 23.35 -1.34 -4.79
N VAL A 235 22.46 -2.24 -4.37
CA VAL A 235 21.62 -3.05 -5.27
C VAL A 235 20.46 -2.23 -5.79
N ARG A 236 20.22 -2.25 -7.11
CA ARG A 236 19.09 -1.53 -7.72
C ARG A 236 17.77 -2.12 -7.23
N VAL A 237 16.91 -1.28 -6.66
CA VAL A 237 15.57 -1.69 -6.20
C VAL A 237 14.53 -1.44 -7.29
N VAL A 238 13.66 -2.43 -7.53
CA VAL A 238 12.44 -2.26 -8.34
C VAL A 238 11.24 -2.78 -7.56
N ASN A 239 10.39 -1.87 -7.11
CA ASN A 239 9.16 -2.22 -6.42
C ASN A 239 7.99 -2.29 -7.38
N TRP A 240 7.24 -3.38 -7.34
CA TRP A 240 6.07 -3.53 -8.18
C TRP A 240 4.77 -3.56 -7.37
N ASN A 241 3.70 -3.04 -7.96
CA ASN A 241 2.35 -3.15 -7.42
C ASN A 241 1.33 -3.27 -8.57
N PRO A 242 0.16 -3.89 -8.34
CA PRO A 242 -0.92 -3.83 -9.32
C PRO A 242 -1.32 -2.36 -9.55
N ALA A 243 -1.39 -1.95 -10.82
CA ALA A 243 -2.04 -0.68 -11.20
C ALA A 243 -3.56 -0.85 -11.08
N TYR A 244 -4.34 0.23 -11.01
CA TYR A 244 -5.81 0.11 -11.00
C TYR A 244 -6.35 -0.39 -12.34
N ARG A 245 -5.78 0.10 -13.44
CA ARG A 245 -6.11 -0.36 -14.78
C ARG A 245 -5.89 -1.87 -14.88
N LYS A 246 -6.90 -2.58 -15.39
CA LYS A 246 -6.85 -4.03 -15.58
C LYS A 246 -5.60 -4.43 -16.36
N ARG A 247 -4.97 -5.52 -15.92
CA ARG A 247 -3.80 -6.14 -16.57
C ARG A 247 -2.57 -5.23 -16.64
N CYS A 248 -2.47 -4.25 -15.74
CA CYS A 248 -1.33 -3.36 -15.65
C CYS A 248 -0.66 -3.47 -14.27
N PHE A 249 0.66 -3.28 -14.26
CA PHE A 249 1.48 -3.23 -13.06
C PHE A 249 2.36 -1.98 -13.14
N ILE A 250 2.58 -1.35 -12.00
CA ILE A 250 3.55 -0.27 -11.86
C ILE A 250 4.85 -0.90 -11.37
N PHE A 251 5.97 -0.51 -11.99
CA PHE A 251 7.32 -0.84 -11.55
C PHE A 251 8.03 0.47 -11.20
N SER A 252 8.18 0.73 -9.90
CA SER A 252 8.87 1.90 -9.38
C SER A 252 10.34 1.56 -9.12
N HIS A 253 11.24 2.36 -9.69
CA HIS A 253 12.68 2.17 -9.56
C HIS A 253 13.24 3.01 -8.41
N GLY A 254 14.16 2.44 -7.64
CA GLY A 254 14.82 3.09 -6.50
C GLY A 254 13.94 3.25 -5.25
N GLY A 255 12.62 3.30 -5.39
CA GLY A 255 11.67 3.58 -4.32
C GLY A 255 10.37 2.79 -4.41
N THR A 256 9.47 3.04 -3.47
CA THR A 256 8.07 2.62 -3.58
C THR A 256 7.33 3.61 -4.46
N TYR A 257 6.28 3.17 -5.16
CA TYR A 257 5.47 4.07 -5.99
C TYR A 257 4.87 5.24 -5.19
N HIS A 258 4.68 5.08 -3.88
CA HIS A 258 4.14 6.12 -3.02
C HIS A 258 5.10 7.30 -2.87
N HIS A 259 6.41 7.06 -2.85
CA HIS A 259 7.40 8.13 -2.84
C HIS A 259 7.71 8.59 -4.27
N THR A 260 8.01 7.66 -5.18
CA THR A 260 8.51 8.05 -6.50
C THR A 260 7.49 8.82 -7.33
N LEU A 261 6.18 8.56 -7.20
CA LEU A 261 5.16 9.33 -7.93
C LEU A 261 4.92 10.74 -7.36
N LEU A 262 5.28 10.96 -6.10
CA LEU A 262 5.23 12.29 -5.45
C LEU A 262 6.49 13.11 -5.78
N ASP A 263 7.63 12.45 -5.89
CA ASP A 263 8.93 13.07 -6.16
C ASP A 263 9.29 13.08 -7.65
N GLU A 264 8.46 12.50 -8.52
CA GLU A 264 8.68 12.49 -9.97
C GLU A 264 8.71 13.92 -10.51
N PRO A 265 9.81 14.34 -11.16
CA PRO A 265 9.94 15.70 -11.66
C PRO A 265 9.01 15.92 -12.85
N MET A 266 8.44 17.12 -12.97
CA MET A 266 7.59 17.49 -14.10
C MET A 266 8.29 17.29 -15.46
N SER A 267 9.62 17.48 -15.50
CA SER A 267 10.45 17.24 -16.67
C SER A 267 10.42 15.81 -17.20
N ALA A 268 9.95 14.83 -16.41
CA ALA A 268 9.77 13.46 -16.88
C ALA A 268 8.59 13.29 -17.85
N TRP A 269 7.62 14.20 -17.82
CA TRP A 269 6.37 14.07 -18.58
C TRP A 269 5.90 15.35 -19.28
N GLU A 270 6.40 16.53 -18.93
CA GLU A 270 5.97 17.81 -19.53
C GLU A 270 6.25 17.92 -21.03
N SER A 271 7.24 17.16 -21.53
CA SER A 271 7.61 17.14 -22.95
C SER A 271 6.92 16.03 -23.76
N VAL A 272 6.00 15.27 -23.15
CA VAL A 272 5.24 14.23 -23.86
C VAL A 272 4.31 14.91 -24.89
N PRO A 273 4.43 14.61 -26.20
CA PRO A 273 3.57 15.22 -27.20
C PRO A 273 2.10 14.90 -26.95
N TRP A 274 1.29 15.94 -26.77
CA TRP A 274 -0.15 15.79 -26.55
C TRP A 274 -0.89 15.65 -27.89
N THR A 275 -0.97 14.43 -28.41
CA THR A 275 -1.67 14.15 -29.68
C THR A 275 -3.15 13.87 -29.45
N PRO A 276 -4.02 14.03 -30.47
CA PRO A 276 -5.43 13.67 -30.37
C PRO A 276 -5.67 12.21 -29.92
N GLU A 277 -4.79 11.28 -30.31
CA GLU A 277 -4.86 9.87 -29.92
C GLU A 277 -4.53 9.68 -28.44
N LEU A 278 -3.50 10.37 -27.93
CA LEU A 278 -3.14 10.34 -26.51
C LEU A 278 -4.24 10.95 -25.66
N GLU A 279 -4.84 12.06 -26.12
CA GLU A 279 -5.98 12.69 -25.46
C GLU A 279 -7.17 11.73 -25.40
N ALA A 280 -7.56 11.15 -26.53
CA ALA A 280 -8.67 10.20 -26.59
C ALA A 280 -8.45 8.99 -25.66
N LEU A 281 -7.23 8.45 -25.64
CA LEU A 281 -6.85 7.35 -24.75
C LEU A 281 -6.93 7.76 -23.26
N THR A 282 -6.38 8.93 -22.92
CA THR A 282 -6.28 9.41 -21.53
C THR A 282 -7.64 9.79 -20.99
N VAL A 283 -8.40 10.62 -21.73
CA VAL A 283 -9.75 11.03 -21.36
C VAL A 283 -10.70 9.84 -21.35
N GLY A 284 -10.56 8.91 -22.31
CA GLY A 284 -11.33 7.67 -22.32
C GLY A 284 -11.12 6.84 -21.06
N TYR A 285 -9.87 6.68 -20.62
CA TYR A 285 -9.58 5.98 -19.37
C TYR A 285 -10.06 6.75 -18.14
N LEU A 286 -9.87 8.07 -18.07
CA LEU A 286 -10.40 8.89 -16.97
C LEU A 286 -11.92 8.72 -16.81
N LYS A 287 -12.66 8.74 -17.92
CA LYS A 287 -14.11 8.48 -17.90
C LYS A 287 -14.44 7.06 -17.45
N SER A 288 -13.67 6.05 -17.86
CA SER A 288 -13.93 4.67 -17.44
C SER A 288 -13.65 4.44 -15.95
N ARG A 289 -12.76 5.24 -15.32
CA ARG A 289 -12.55 5.24 -13.86
C ARG A 289 -13.78 5.67 -13.06
N TRP A 290 -14.67 6.46 -13.67
CA TRP A 290 -15.89 6.91 -12.99
C TRP A 290 -16.86 5.76 -12.76
N GLN A 291 -16.96 4.89 -13.76
CA GLN A 291 -17.79 3.69 -13.75
C GLN A 291 -17.02 2.45 -13.27
N GLY A 292 -15.70 2.53 -13.12
CA GLY A 292 -14.83 1.41 -12.74
C GLY A 292 -14.71 0.32 -13.80
N THR A 293 -15.10 0.58 -15.05
CA THR A 293 -15.26 -0.46 -16.08
C THR A 293 -13.93 -1.05 -16.55
N ASP A 294 -12.84 -0.29 -16.48
CA ASP A 294 -11.49 -0.73 -16.87
C ASP A 294 -10.56 -1.00 -15.68
N ASP A 295 -11.05 -0.88 -14.44
CA ASP A 295 -10.25 -1.10 -13.24
C ASP A 295 -10.52 -2.49 -12.64
N TRP A 296 -9.50 -3.14 -12.07
CA TRP A 296 -9.66 -4.46 -11.45
C TRP A 296 -10.33 -4.39 -10.07
N ILE A 297 -10.36 -3.21 -9.47
CA ILE A 297 -10.99 -2.93 -8.19
C ILE A 297 -11.90 -1.71 -8.30
N TRP A 298 -13.12 -1.87 -7.83
CA TRP A 298 -14.13 -0.81 -7.80
C TRP A 298 -15.17 -1.10 -6.73
N PHE A 299 -15.77 -0.05 -6.16
CA PHE A 299 -16.54 -0.16 -4.91
C PHE A 299 -18.02 0.26 -5.01
N HIS A 300 -18.49 0.76 -6.15
CA HIS A 300 -19.79 1.45 -6.28
C HIS A 300 -20.87 0.69 -7.05
N LYS A 301 -21.32 -0.48 -6.62
CA LYS A 301 -22.43 -1.16 -7.32
C LYS A 301 -23.67 -0.26 -7.47
N ASP A 302 -24.07 0.02 -8.72
CA ASP A 302 -25.22 0.83 -9.12
C ASP A 302 -25.25 2.22 -8.44
N PRO A 303 -24.34 3.14 -8.81
CA PRO A 303 -24.24 4.44 -8.15
C PRO A 303 -25.47 5.31 -8.43
N VAL A 304 -25.89 6.08 -7.43
CA VAL A 304 -26.88 7.16 -7.62
C VAL A 304 -26.12 8.37 -8.14
N GLU A 305 -26.52 8.87 -9.32
CA GLU A 305 -25.86 9.97 -10.02
C GLU A 305 -26.73 11.24 -10.11
N ASP A 306 -28.03 11.16 -9.80
CA ASP A 306 -28.94 12.32 -9.77
C ASP A 306 -28.58 13.26 -8.61
N ILE A 307 -27.96 14.41 -8.93
CA ILE A 307 -27.50 15.39 -7.94
C ILE A 307 -28.65 15.96 -7.10
N GLU A 308 -29.84 16.18 -7.66
CA GLU A 308 -30.97 16.70 -6.88
C GLU A 308 -31.48 15.66 -5.89
N GLY A 309 -31.57 14.41 -6.31
CA GLY A 309 -31.90 13.27 -5.46
C GLY A 309 -30.88 13.08 -4.35
N ILE A 310 -29.58 13.14 -4.68
CA ILE A 310 -28.47 13.09 -3.71
C ILE A 310 -28.65 14.22 -2.70
N ALA A 311 -28.81 15.46 -3.17
CA ALA A 311 -28.91 16.64 -2.32
C ALA A 311 -30.07 16.55 -1.33
N ARG A 312 -31.27 16.16 -1.81
CA ARG A 312 -32.43 15.89 -0.95
C ARG A 312 -32.15 14.80 0.08
N SER A 313 -31.45 13.73 -0.30
CA SER A 313 -31.19 12.60 0.60
C SER A 313 -30.22 12.90 1.74
N ILE A 314 -29.31 13.87 1.56
CA ILE A 314 -28.29 14.23 2.55
C ILE A 314 -28.53 15.60 3.19
N GLY A 315 -29.55 16.34 2.75
CA GLY A 315 -29.85 17.70 3.23
C GLY A 315 -28.90 18.78 2.67
N LEU A 316 -28.31 18.56 1.49
CA LEU A 316 -27.46 19.55 0.83
C LEU A 316 -28.31 20.61 0.11
N ASP A 317 -28.01 21.87 0.36
CA ASP A 317 -28.61 23.00 -0.35
C ASP A 317 -27.73 23.39 -1.55
N LEU A 318 -28.13 23.02 -2.77
CA LEU A 318 -27.38 23.31 -3.99
C LEU A 318 -27.33 24.81 -4.35
N SER A 319 -28.14 25.66 -3.72
CA SER A 319 -28.08 27.11 -3.93
C SER A 319 -26.93 27.79 -3.19
N ARG A 320 -26.33 27.07 -2.22
CA ARG A 320 -25.20 27.54 -1.42
C ARG A 320 -23.91 26.84 -1.88
N PRO A 321 -22.76 27.53 -1.82
CA PRO A 321 -21.49 26.90 -2.12
C PRO A 321 -21.20 25.73 -1.16
N TYR A 322 -20.64 24.66 -1.68
CA TYR A 322 -20.20 23.52 -0.88
C TYR A 322 -18.85 22.97 -1.32
N VAL A 323 -18.15 22.40 -0.34
CA VAL A 323 -16.84 21.80 -0.51
C VAL A 323 -16.96 20.32 -0.17
N GLY A 324 -16.46 19.48 -1.08
CA GLY A 324 -16.38 18.03 -0.87
C GLY A 324 -15.14 17.65 -0.08
N LEU A 325 -15.25 16.72 0.87
CA LEU A 325 -14.11 16.11 1.55
C LEU A 325 -14.13 14.61 1.31
N LEU A 326 -13.04 14.09 0.74
CA LEU A 326 -12.90 12.67 0.41
C LEU A 326 -11.87 12.00 1.32
N THR A 327 -12.32 11.09 2.17
CA THR A 327 -11.40 10.30 3.01
C THR A 327 -10.74 9.19 2.18
N ASN A 328 -9.52 8.81 2.53
CA ASN A 328 -8.96 7.49 2.20
C ASN A 328 -9.17 6.52 3.38
N VAL A 329 -8.77 5.25 3.24
CA VAL A 329 -8.78 4.31 4.36
C VAL A 329 -7.66 4.70 5.34
N ILE A 330 -7.98 4.80 6.63
CA ILE A 330 -7.10 5.36 7.67
C ILE A 330 -5.74 4.65 7.75
N TRP A 331 -5.72 3.31 7.70
CA TRP A 331 -4.51 2.51 7.93
C TRP A 331 -3.62 2.30 6.69
N ASP A 332 -4.11 2.67 5.50
CA ASP A 332 -3.45 2.29 4.24
C ASP A 332 -2.12 3.05 4.05
N ALA A 333 -1.03 2.29 3.93
CA ALA A 333 0.31 2.77 3.61
C ALA A 333 0.76 4.00 4.43
N GLN A 334 0.46 4.00 5.73
CA GLN A 334 0.98 5.00 6.66
C GLN A 334 2.51 4.87 6.74
N LEU A 335 3.18 5.69 5.95
CA LEU A 335 4.61 5.94 6.01
C LEU A 335 4.82 7.37 6.49
N HIS A 336 6.01 7.71 6.96
CA HIS A 336 6.33 9.09 7.27
C HIS A 336 6.61 9.86 5.96
N TYR A 337 5.91 10.97 5.72
CA TYR A 337 6.26 11.85 4.61
C TYR A 337 6.47 13.29 5.11
N PRO A 338 7.58 13.94 4.72
CA PRO A 338 7.95 15.25 5.23
C PRO A 338 6.97 16.39 4.91
N ARG A 339 6.07 16.20 3.94
CA ARG A 339 5.28 17.29 3.36
C ARG A 339 3.85 17.39 3.90
N SER A 340 3.35 16.41 4.66
CA SER A 340 1.93 16.41 5.10
C SER A 340 1.60 17.62 5.98
N ALA A 341 0.45 18.26 5.75
CA ALA A 341 0.00 19.42 6.52
C ALA A 341 -0.52 19.06 7.93
N PHE A 342 -0.86 17.78 8.12
CA PHE A 342 -1.40 17.26 9.38
C PHE A 342 -0.72 15.95 9.77
N PRO A 343 -0.66 15.64 11.07
CA PRO A 343 -0.02 14.42 11.56
C PRO A 343 -0.78 13.14 11.16
N SER A 344 -2.09 13.24 10.91
CA SER A 344 -2.90 12.10 10.47
C SER A 344 -4.14 12.55 9.72
N MET A 345 -4.74 11.64 8.95
CA MET A 345 -6.01 11.86 8.26
C MET A 345 -7.15 12.15 9.27
N VAL A 346 -7.15 11.49 10.44
CA VAL A 346 -8.14 11.73 11.49
C VAL A 346 -8.03 13.15 12.04
N HIS A 347 -6.80 13.60 12.31
CA HIS A 347 -6.56 14.98 12.75
C HIS A 347 -7.02 15.99 11.70
N TRP A 348 -6.68 15.78 10.42
CA TRP A 348 -7.15 16.61 9.31
C TRP A 348 -8.68 16.65 9.22
N LEU A 349 -9.34 15.50 9.31
CA LEU A 349 -10.79 15.37 9.22
C LEU A 349 -11.48 16.19 10.32
N VAL A 350 -11.07 15.98 11.57
CA VAL A 350 -11.64 16.68 12.73
C VAL A 350 -11.37 18.18 12.64
N GLU A 351 -10.14 18.60 12.30
CA GLU A 351 -9.78 20.01 12.18
C GLU A 351 -10.56 20.71 11.05
N THR A 352 -10.81 20.02 9.94
CA THR A 352 -11.62 20.56 8.85
C THR A 352 -13.06 20.80 9.30
N VAL A 353 -13.68 19.87 10.04
CA VAL A 353 -15.03 20.07 10.59
C VAL A 353 -15.08 21.28 11.53
N ARG A 354 -14.08 21.46 12.41
CA ARG A 354 -14.01 22.62 13.31
C ARG A 354 -13.96 23.95 12.57
N ARG A 355 -13.31 23.98 11.40
CA ARG A 355 -13.22 25.19 10.57
C ARG A 355 -14.52 25.49 9.86
N PHE A 356 -15.16 24.49 9.26
CA PHE A 356 -16.46 24.66 8.61
C PHE A 356 -17.55 25.02 9.62
N ALA A 357 -17.48 24.56 10.87
CA ALA A 357 -18.38 25.01 11.93
C ALA A 357 -18.37 26.55 12.14
N ARG A 358 -17.27 27.22 11.79
CA ARG A 358 -17.12 28.69 11.86
C ARG A 358 -17.45 29.41 10.54
N ARG A 359 -17.82 28.67 9.50
CA ARG A 359 -18.13 29.16 8.14
C ARG A 359 -19.53 28.69 7.73
N PRO A 360 -20.60 29.16 8.40
CA PRO A 360 -21.97 28.79 8.06
C PRO A 360 -22.39 29.29 6.67
N ASP A 361 -21.61 30.17 6.03
CA ASP A 361 -21.76 30.57 4.64
C ASP A 361 -21.49 29.42 3.64
N LEU A 362 -20.69 28.42 4.04
CA LEU A 362 -20.34 27.25 3.24
C LEU A 362 -20.98 25.97 3.80
N GLN A 363 -21.12 24.95 2.95
CA GLN A 363 -21.42 23.58 3.37
C GLN A 363 -20.21 22.66 3.17
N LEU A 364 -19.99 21.72 4.09
CA LEU A 364 -19.00 20.66 3.96
C LEU A 364 -19.71 19.33 3.72
N VAL A 365 -19.37 18.62 2.64
CA VAL A 365 -19.89 17.27 2.38
C VAL A 365 -18.76 16.26 2.50
N ILE A 366 -18.79 15.45 3.55
CA ILE A 366 -17.78 14.44 3.84
C ILE A 366 -18.22 13.11 3.24
N ARG A 367 -17.48 12.61 2.25
CA ARG A 367 -17.66 11.27 1.68
C ARG A 367 -16.67 10.29 2.29
N ILE A 368 -17.17 9.43 3.19
CA ILE A 368 -16.37 8.37 3.79
C ILE A 368 -16.08 7.27 2.76
N HIS A 369 -14.84 6.76 2.74
CA HIS A 369 -14.35 5.84 1.74
C HIS A 369 -15.06 4.47 1.84
N PRO A 370 -15.70 3.96 0.77
CA PRO A 370 -16.43 2.69 0.82
C PRO A 370 -15.59 1.48 1.22
N ALA A 371 -14.27 1.50 0.93
CA ALA A 371 -13.37 0.41 1.29
C ALA A 371 -13.11 0.27 2.80
N GLU A 372 -13.53 1.24 3.64
CA GLU A 372 -13.52 1.02 5.09
C GLU A 372 -14.36 -0.19 5.49
N VAL A 373 -15.42 -0.49 4.73
CA VAL A 373 -16.32 -1.62 4.98
C VAL A 373 -16.21 -2.69 3.89
N ARG A 374 -16.06 -2.28 2.62
CA ARG A 374 -16.04 -3.19 1.45
C ARG A 374 -14.65 -3.64 1.03
N GLY A 375 -13.60 -3.11 1.67
CA GLY A 375 -12.21 -3.40 1.34
C GLY A 375 -11.83 -4.86 1.58
N THR A 376 -10.74 -5.30 0.95
CA THR A 376 -10.18 -6.64 1.20
C THR A 376 -9.76 -6.80 2.67
N LEU A 377 -9.28 -5.72 3.29
CA LEU A 377 -9.04 -5.57 4.72
C LEU A 377 -9.88 -4.38 5.23
N PRO A 378 -11.10 -4.62 5.73
CA PRO A 378 -11.93 -3.55 6.28
C PRO A 378 -11.24 -2.85 7.45
N SER A 379 -11.49 -1.55 7.59
CA SER A 379 -10.92 -0.74 8.65
C SER A 379 -11.53 -1.10 10.01
N ARG A 380 -10.70 -1.21 11.04
CA ARG A 380 -11.14 -1.33 12.44
C ARG A 380 -11.20 0.01 13.17
N GLN A 381 -10.71 1.07 12.52
CA GLN A 381 -10.90 2.46 12.91
C GLN A 381 -11.63 3.15 11.76
N GLN A 382 -12.87 3.57 11.96
CA GLN A 382 -13.70 4.15 10.90
C GLN A 382 -13.75 5.66 11.03
N ALA A 383 -13.71 6.37 9.89
CA ALA A 383 -13.77 7.84 9.90
C ALA A 383 -15.09 8.35 10.52
N GLY A 384 -16.19 7.62 10.33
CA GLY A 384 -17.49 7.94 10.92
C GLY A 384 -17.48 7.88 12.46
N ASP A 385 -16.83 6.86 13.03
CA ASP A 385 -16.71 6.71 14.49
C ASP A 385 -15.83 7.81 15.10
N GLU A 386 -14.74 8.18 14.42
CA GLU A 386 -13.87 9.27 14.84
C GLU A 386 -14.60 10.63 14.80
N LEU A 387 -15.43 10.86 13.77
CA LEU A 387 -16.30 12.04 13.69
C LEU A 387 -17.33 12.07 14.82
N ALA A 388 -18.03 10.97 15.07
CA ALA A 388 -19.03 10.89 16.14
C ALA A 388 -18.41 11.07 17.54
N ARG A 389 -17.18 10.57 17.75
CA ARG A 389 -16.43 10.79 18.98
C ARG A 389 -16.04 12.24 19.18
N ALA A 390 -15.58 12.92 18.11
CA ALA A 390 -15.15 14.31 18.18
C ALA A 390 -16.33 15.30 18.22
N PHE A 391 -17.46 14.94 17.60
CA PHE A 391 -18.66 15.77 17.45
C PHE A 391 -19.90 14.94 17.76
N PRO A 392 -20.35 14.89 19.04
CA PRO A 392 -21.61 14.24 19.40
C PRO A 392 -22.81 14.82 18.65
N GLU A 393 -22.75 16.11 18.35
CA GLU A 393 -23.63 16.81 17.43
C GLU A 393 -22.78 17.46 16.32
N LEU A 394 -23.07 17.13 15.06
CA LEU A 394 -22.38 17.71 13.92
C LEU A 394 -22.83 19.17 13.70
N PRO A 395 -21.93 20.07 13.27
CA PRO A 395 -22.33 21.40 12.85
C PRO A 395 -23.41 21.34 11.75
N PRO A 396 -24.43 22.22 11.76
CA PRO A 396 -25.56 22.13 10.82
C PRO A 396 -25.19 22.21 9.34
N ASN A 397 -24.02 22.78 9.02
CA ASN A 397 -23.50 22.91 7.67
C ASN A 397 -22.51 21.78 7.28
N VAL A 398 -22.40 20.73 8.08
CA VAL A 398 -21.53 19.57 7.83
C VAL A 398 -22.39 18.34 7.61
N LEU A 399 -22.28 17.76 6.41
CA LEU A 399 -23.07 16.62 5.95
C LEU A 399 -22.15 15.42 5.75
N VAL A 400 -22.49 14.26 6.33
CA VAL A 400 -21.66 13.06 6.27
C VAL A 400 -22.36 11.97 5.46
N ILE A 401 -21.65 11.46 4.44
CA ILE A 401 -22.09 10.35 3.61
C ILE A 401 -21.33 9.08 4.04
N PRO A 402 -22.01 8.09 4.63
CA PRO A 402 -21.39 6.90 5.19
C PRO A 402 -20.84 5.96 4.10
N PRO A 403 -19.87 5.08 4.41
CA PRO A 403 -19.20 4.24 3.42
C PRO A 403 -20.13 3.30 2.65
N GLU A 404 -21.27 2.93 3.22
CA GLU A 404 -22.29 2.06 2.60
C GLU A 404 -23.13 2.77 1.54
N SER A 405 -23.18 4.11 1.59
CA SER A 405 -24.02 4.91 0.70
C SER A 405 -23.73 4.63 -0.76
N ARG A 406 -24.79 4.63 -1.58
CA ARG A 406 -24.73 4.47 -3.04
C ARG A 406 -24.47 5.78 -3.79
N VAL A 407 -24.36 6.90 -3.09
CA VAL A 407 -24.02 8.19 -3.70
C VAL A 407 -22.73 8.08 -4.49
N SER A 408 -22.79 8.49 -5.76
CA SER A 408 -21.63 8.62 -6.63
C SER A 408 -20.73 9.73 -6.13
N THR A 409 -19.46 9.41 -5.88
CA THR A 409 -18.46 10.44 -5.53
C THR A 409 -18.31 11.43 -6.68
N TYR A 410 -18.34 10.97 -7.92
CA TYR A 410 -18.12 11.84 -9.08
C TYR A 410 -19.28 12.80 -9.33
N ALA A 411 -20.53 12.30 -9.31
CA ALA A 411 -21.71 13.17 -9.44
C ALA A 411 -21.78 14.22 -8.33
N LEU A 412 -21.34 13.87 -7.12
CA LEU A 412 -21.23 14.84 -6.03
C LEU A 412 -20.10 15.85 -6.27
N MET A 413 -18.92 15.43 -6.73
CA MET A 413 -17.78 16.36 -6.88
C MET A 413 -17.89 17.27 -8.11
N GLU A 414 -18.58 16.85 -9.19
CA GLU A 414 -18.79 17.70 -10.38
C GLU A 414 -19.51 19.02 -10.07
N HIS A 415 -20.35 19.03 -9.04
CA HIS A 415 -21.10 20.20 -8.62
C HIS A 415 -20.47 20.93 -7.43
N ALA A 416 -19.35 20.42 -6.88
CA ALA A 416 -18.68 21.01 -5.73
C ALA A 416 -17.79 22.20 -6.15
N ASN A 417 -17.64 23.19 -5.28
CA ASN A 417 -16.76 24.33 -5.53
C ASN A 417 -15.27 23.96 -5.41
N ALA A 418 -14.96 22.97 -4.56
CA ALA A 418 -13.63 22.40 -4.39
C ALA A 418 -13.73 21.01 -3.75
N ALA A 419 -12.66 20.22 -3.89
CA ALA A 419 -12.49 18.94 -3.22
C ALA A 419 -11.25 18.95 -2.30
N LEU A 420 -11.43 18.48 -1.06
CA LEU A 420 -10.40 18.33 -0.04
C LEU A 420 -9.99 16.87 0.02
N ILE A 421 -8.69 16.61 -0.11
CA ILE A 421 -8.14 15.25 -0.08
C ILE A 421 -6.93 15.14 0.84
N PHE A 422 -6.73 13.94 1.41
CA PHE A 422 -5.55 13.62 2.20
C PHE A 422 -4.57 12.75 1.40
N GLY A 423 -4.87 11.46 1.22
CA GLY A 423 -4.07 10.54 0.41
C GLY A 423 -4.87 9.80 -0.68
N THR A 424 -6.12 10.20 -0.94
CA THR A 424 -6.94 9.55 -1.96
C THR A 424 -6.44 9.84 -3.37
N LYS A 425 -6.52 8.83 -4.23
CA LYS A 425 -6.15 8.93 -5.65
C LYS A 425 -7.20 9.67 -6.48
N THR A 426 -8.41 9.83 -5.93
CA THR A 426 -9.52 10.59 -6.57
C THR A 426 -9.11 11.99 -7.01
N GLY A 427 -8.07 12.57 -6.39
CA GLY A 427 -7.50 13.85 -6.82
C GLY A 427 -7.03 13.85 -8.28
N VAL A 428 -6.58 12.72 -8.83
CA VAL A 428 -6.14 12.61 -10.23
C VAL A 428 -7.32 12.83 -11.17
N GLU A 429 -8.45 12.17 -10.90
CA GLU A 429 -9.65 12.29 -11.71
C GLU A 429 -10.29 13.69 -11.58
N LEU A 430 -10.40 14.22 -10.37
CA LEU A 430 -11.08 15.50 -10.14
C LEU A 430 -10.28 16.68 -10.73
N ALA A 431 -8.97 16.71 -10.50
CA ALA A 431 -8.13 17.77 -11.03
C ALA A 431 -8.10 17.75 -12.57
N ALA A 432 -8.10 16.57 -13.19
CA ALA A 432 -8.17 16.43 -14.65
C ALA A 432 -9.49 16.94 -15.25
N MET A 433 -10.55 17.04 -14.45
CA MET A 433 -11.85 17.58 -14.85
C MET A 433 -12.01 19.08 -14.52
N GLY A 434 -10.95 19.73 -14.04
CA GLY A 434 -10.96 21.15 -13.69
C GLY A 434 -11.60 21.47 -12.35
N ILE A 435 -11.92 20.47 -11.52
CA ILE A 435 -12.42 20.69 -10.16
C ILE A 435 -11.23 21.10 -9.29
N PRO A 436 -11.29 22.25 -8.57
CA PRO A 436 -10.20 22.65 -7.67
C PRO A 436 -9.97 21.60 -6.58
N VAL A 437 -8.73 21.12 -6.45
CA VAL A 437 -8.34 20.13 -5.44
C VAL A 437 -7.36 20.76 -4.45
N ILE A 438 -7.69 20.69 -3.15
CA ILE A 438 -6.84 21.10 -2.04
C ILE A 438 -6.30 19.84 -1.35
N VAL A 439 -4.97 19.72 -1.30
CA VAL A 439 -4.26 18.53 -0.83
C VAL A 439 -3.66 18.78 0.55
N ALA A 440 -4.17 18.08 1.56
CA ALA A 440 -3.73 18.18 2.95
C ALA A 440 -2.66 17.13 3.33
N GLY A 441 -2.61 15.99 2.64
CA GLY A 441 -1.69 14.89 2.93
C GLY A 441 -0.89 14.47 1.70
N GLU A 442 -0.62 13.16 1.59
CA GLU A 442 0.19 12.60 0.51
C GLU A 442 -0.67 12.06 -0.65
N ALA A 443 -1.18 12.97 -1.47
CA ALA A 443 -1.88 12.59 -2.69
C ALA A 443 -0.93 12.63 -3.90
N TRP A 444 -1.05 11.68 -4.83
CA TRP A 444 -0.22 11.59 -6.05
C TRP A 444 -0.23 12.85 -6.93
N VAL A 445 -1.19 13.73 -6.75
CA VAL A 445 -1.33 14.99 -7.49
C VAL A 445 -0.52 16.14 -6.92
N ARG A 446 0.05 15.96 -5.73
CA ARG A 446 0.88 16.94 -5.05
C ARG A 446 2.16 17.23 -5.79
N GLY A 447 2.59 18.49 -5.76
CA GLY A 447 3.88 18.95 -6.27
C GLY A 447 3.94 19.09 -7.80
N LYS A 448 2.78 19.02 -8.48
CA LYS A 448 2.70 18.98 -9.95
C LYS A 448 2.12 20.25 -10.58
N GLY A 449 1.85 21.28 -9.76
CA GLY A 449 1.45 22.61 -10.24
C GLY A 449 -0.03 22.77 -10.62
N PHE A 450 -0.84 21.71 -10.55
CA PHE A 450 -2.26 21.74 -10.90
C PHE A 450 -3.21 21.54 -9.70
N THR A 451 -2.67 21.50 -8.47
CA THR A 451 -3.45 21.41 -7.22
C THR A 451 -2.99 22.44 -6.19
N HIS A 452 -3.82 22.69 -5.17
CA HIS A 452 -3.48 23.54 -4.04
C HIS A 452 -2.88 22.70 -2.91
N ASP A 453 -1.55 22.67 -2.82
CA ASP A 453 -0.82 21.84 -1.86
C ASP A 453 -0.60 22.56 -0.53
N ALA A 454 -1.37 22.19 0.50
CA ALA A 454 -1.20 22.75 1.84
C ALA A 454 0.08 22.20 2.52
N ARG A 455 0.88 23.10 3.08
CA ARG A 455 2.16 22.76 3.75
C ARG A 455 2.07 22.70 5.27
N SER A 456 1.04 23.31 5.84
CA SER A 456 0.76 23.29 7.27
C SER A 456 -0.74 23.43 7.51
N SER A 457 -1.17 23.24 8.76
CA SER A 457 -2.55 23.50 9.19
C SER A 457 -2.98 24.96 8.92
N GLU A 458 -2.09 25.92 9.09
CA GLU A 458 -2.34 27.35 8.84
C GLU A 458 -2.42 27.66 7.35
N ASP A 459 -1.54 27.09 6.54
CA ASP A 459 -1.57 27.22 5.08
C ASP A 459 -2.85 26.61 4.50
N TYR A 460 -3.22 25.42 4.99
CA TYR A 460 -4.51 24.78 4.70
C TYR A 460 -5.70 25.71 5.01
N ALA A 461 -5.61 26.52 6.08
CA ALA A 461 -6.68 27.45 6.45
C ALA A 461 -6.91 28.55 5.43
N ARG A 462 -5.87 28.95 4.70
CA ARG A 462 -5.96 30.04 3.72
C ARG A 462 -6.68 29.62 2.44
N TRP A 463 -6.75 28.32 2.18
CA TRP A 463 -7.48 27.74 1.06
C TRP A 463 -8.97 27.48 1.36
N LEU A 464 -9.37 27.53 2.64
CA LEU A 464 -10.76 27.32 3.12
C LEU A 464 -11.43 28.67 3.44
#